data_AF-A0AAW1GRC9-F1
#
_entry.id   AF-A0AAW1GRC9-F1
#
_cell.length_a   1.000
_cell.length_b   1.000
_cell.length_c   1.000
_cell.angle_alpha   90.00
_cell.angle_beta   90.00
_cell.angle_gamma   90.00
#
_symmetry.space_group_name_H-M   'P 1'
#
loop_
_entity.id
_entity.type
_entity.pdbx_description
1 polymer ?
#
loop_
_entity_poly.entity_id
_entity_poly.type
_entity_poly.pdbx_seq_one_letter_code
_entity_poly.pdbx_strand_id
1 'polypeptide(L)'
;MRHLEISKGQTKLRVKTEFDGSTTLELKEKYKEFNQEISSNKLVIMVIIHEYPLSIVDQFGFKDFVKSLNPLFKMISRNTLRNDILKMYKAEKLSLKRLLEYNNSRIAVTTDMWTASNQKKGYMVVTSHFIDQNWVLRNHTLRVFFVPCPHTKGVIAKVLINCLSQYCLESKISSVVVDNCTTNDAMMKVLLKIFEEKSLMLKGSFLHMRCSAHILNLIVQIGLEVIASGIEKVRGCVSFWMSTPKRIEKFFW
;
A
#
# COMPACT_ATOMS: atom_id res chain seq x y z
N MET A 1 45.41 -25.07 -21.15
CA MET A 1 45.04 -25.85 -19.94
C MET A 1 43.53 -26.04 -20.00
N ARG A 2 43.05 -27.29 -20.15
CA ARG A 2 41.62 -27.60 -20.37
C ARG A 2 40.81 -27.22 -19.13
N HIS A 3 39.81 -26.33 -19.28
CA HIS A 3 38.81 -26.09 -18.25
C HIS A 3 37.93 -27.35 -18.13
N LEU A 4 38.12 -28.13 -17.06
CA LEU A 4 37.21 -29.20 -16.70
C LEU A 4 35.91 -28.57 -16.19
N GLU A 5 34.79 -28.92 -16.81
CA GLU A 5 33.46 -28.65 -16.26
C GLU A 5 33.29 -29.47 -14.98
N ILE A 6 33.05 -28.77 -13.87
CA ILE A 6 32.87 -29.36 -12.55
C ILE A 6 31.39 -29.74 -12.42
N SER A 7 31.12 -30.99 -12.07
CA SER A 7 29.76 -31.53 -11.95
C SER A 7 29.01 -30.94 -10.76
N LYS A 8 27.66 -30.87 -10.86
CA LYS A 8 26.78 -30.45 -9.76
C LYS A 8 27.01 -31.35 -8.54
N GLY A 9 27.53 -30.76 -7.45
CA GLY A 9 27.74 -31.43 -6.17
C GLY A 9 29.18 -31.43 -5.66
N GLN A 10 30.18 -31.07 -6.48
CA GLN A 10 31.57 -31.02 -6.03
C GLN A 10 31.89 -29.75 -5.22
N THR A 11 32.53 -29.94 -4.06
CA THR A 11 33.00 -28.87 -3.17
C THR A 11 34.39 -28.39 -3.62
N LYS A 12 34.56 -27.10 -3.89
CA LYS A 12 35.87 -26.52 -4.23
C LYS A 12 36.68 -26.31 -2.96
N LEU A 13 37.89 -26.84 -2.92
CA LEU A 13 38.88 -26.57 -1.87
C LEU A 13 39.77 -25.39 -2.29
N ARG A 14 40.09 -24.52 -1.35
CA ARG A 14 41.12 -23.49 -1.52
C ARG A 14 42.35 -23.94 -0.72
N VAL A 15 43.49 -24.00 -1.41
CA VAL A 15 44.78 -24.25 -0.78
C VAL A 15 45.29 -22.92 -0.22
N LYS A 16 45.58 -22.89 1.08
CA LYS A 16 46.19 -21.75 1.75
C LYS A 16 47.53 -22.19 2.32
N THR A 17 48.58 -21.45 2.00
CA THR A 17 49.92 -21.71 2.50
C THR A 17 50.16 -20.78 3.68
N GLU A 18 50.47 -21.35 4.84
CA GLU A 18 50.81 -20.60 6.04
C GLU A 18 52.29 -20.18 6.02
N PHE A 19 52.64 -19.20 6.85
CA PHE A 19 53.99 -18.61 6.87
C PHE A 19 55.09 -19.59 7.27
N ASP A 20 54.74 -20.70 7.91
CA ASP A 20 55.63 -21.80 8.28
C ASP A 20 55.83 -22.83 7.16
N GLY A 21 55.23 -22.61 5.99
CA GLY A 21 55.29 -23.53 4.85
C GLY A 21 54.28 -24.68 4.93
N SER A 22 53.47 -24.75 5.99
CA SER A 22 52.37 -25.71 6.06
C SER A 22 51.25 -25.31 5.09
N THR A 23 50.53 -26.29 4.59
CA THR A 23 49.46 -26.08 3.61
C THR A 23 48.15 -26.62 4.17
N THR A 24 47.19 -25.72 4.40
CA THR A 24 45.85 -26.07 4.88
C THR A 24 44.82 -25.99 3.75
N LEU A 25 43.91 -26.97 3.72
CA LEU A 25 42.79 -27.02 2.78
C LEU A 25 41.57 -26.42 3.43
N GLU A 26 41.20 -25.21 3.06
CA GLU A 26 39.96 -24.58 3.49
C GLU A 26 38.84 -24.93 2.51
N LEU A 27 37.66 -25.28 3.04
CA LEU A 27 36.44 -25.34 2.24
C LEU A 27 36.21 -23.94 1.67
N LYS A 28 36.21 -23.79 0.34
CA LYS A 28 35.78 -22.53 -0.27
C LYS A 28 34.31 -22.39 0.13
N GLU A 29 33.99 -21.38 0.94
CA GLU A 29 32.61 -21.09 1.33
C GLU A 29 31.74 -21.26 0.09
N LYS A 30 30.72 -22.12 0.22
CA LYS A 30 29.83 -22.46 -0.88
C LYS A 30 28.98 -21.22 -1.12
N TYR A 31 29.54 -20.22 -1.81
CA TYR A 31 28.81 -19.06 -2.28
C TYR A 31 27.56 -19.62 -2.97
N LYS A 32 26.38 -19.28 -2.44
CA LYS A 32 25.10 -19.67 -3.06
C LYS A 32 25.22 -19.34 -4.54
N GLU A 33 25.04 -20.35 -5.39
CA GLU A 33 25.02 -20.13 -6.84
C GLU A 33 24.05 -18.99 -7.14
N PHE A 34 24.50 -18.05 -7.97
CA PHE A 34 23.70 -16.91 -8.35
C PHE A 34 22.37 -17.37 -8.95
N ASN A 35 21.28 -16.84 -8.41
CA ASN A 35 19.93 -17.08 -8.93
C ASN A 35 19.31 -15.75 -9.37
N GLN A 36 19.06 -15.66 -10.68
CA GLN A 36 18.45 -14.50 -11.32
C GLN A 36 17.06 -14.20 -10.75
N GLU A 37 16.22 -15.20 -10.54
CA GLU A 37 14.83 -15.03 -10.08
C GLU A 37 14.79 -14.46 -8.66
N ILE A 38 15.64 -14.96 -7.76
CA ILE A 38 15.72 -14.45 -6.39
C ILE A 38 16.11 -12.96 -6.40
N SER A 39 17.12 -12.60 -7.20
CA SER A 39 17.61 -11.23 -7.29
C SER A 39 16.56 -10.30 -7.92
N SER A 40 15.89 -10.75 -8.98
CA SER A 40 14.77 -10.02 -9.60
C SER A 40 13.63 -9.79 -8.62
N ASN A 41 13.24 -10.81 -7.85
CA ASN A 41 12.20 -10.68 -6.83
C ASN A 41 12.59 -9.67 -5.73
N LYS A 42 13.86 -9.65 -5.31
CA LYS A 42 14.36 -8.64 -4.35
C LYS A 42 14.32 -7.23 -4.92
N LEU A 43 14.65 -7.06 -6.20
CA LEU A 43 14.51 -5.78 -6.90
C LEU A 43 13.05 -5.33 -6.96
N VAL A 44 12.11 -6.21 -7.28
CA VAL A 44 10.67 -5.93 -7.28
C VAL A 44 10.21 -5.45 -5.90
N ILE A 45 10.60 -6.17 -4.84
CA ILE A 45 10.28 -5.81 -3.45
C ILE A 45 10.85 -4.43 -3.10
N MET A 46 12.10 -4.15 -3.48
CA MET A 46 12.73 -2.85 -3.24
C MET A 46 11.95 -1.71 -3.92
N VAL A 47 11.54 -1.90 -5.17
CA VAL A 47 10.72 -0.92 -5.90
C VAL A 47 9.39 -0.67 -5.19
N ILE A 48 8.76 -1.70 -4.64
CA ILE A 48 7.49 -1.58 -3.90
C ILE A 48 7.70 -0.83 -2.57
N ILE A 49 8.66 -1.26 -1.75
CA ILE A 49 8.88 -0.70 -0.40
C ILE A 49 9.29 0.77 -0.46
N HIS A 50 10.11 1.14 -1.44
CA HIS A 50 10.63 2.49 -1.58
C HIS A 50 9.87 3.33 -2.61
N GLU A 51 8.76 2.81 -3.15
CA GLU A 51 7.91 3.49 -4.13
C GLU A 51 8.69 4.05 -5.33
N TYR A 52 9.74 3.34 -5.76
CA TYR A 52 10.58 3.81 -6.84
C TYR A 52 9.81 3.85 -8.17
N PRO A 53 10.10 4.84 -9.03
CA PRO A 53 9.52 4.85 -10.37
C PRO A 53 9.95 3.59 -11.12
N LEU A 54 9.03 2.98 -11.86
CA LEU A 54 9.33 1.76 -12.64
C LEU A 54 10.47 1.96 -13.66
N SER A 55 10.77 3.21 -14.02
CA SER A 55 11.89 3.56 -14.89
C SER A 55 13.26 3.39 -14.23
N ILE A 56 13.36 3.14 -12.92
CA ILE A 56 14.65 2.90 -12.23
C ILE A 56 15.45 1.80 -12.92
N VAL A 57 14.78 0.76 -13.41
CA VAL A 57 15.45 -0.37 -14.08
C VAL A 57 15.99 -0.04 -15.46
N ASP A 58 15.64 1.12 -16.00
CA ASP A 58 16.14 1.61 -17.28
C ASP A 58 17.33 2.58 -17.13
N GLN A 59 17.51 3.17 -15.94
CA GLN A 59 18.52 4.19 -15.67
C GLN A 59 19.93 3.64 -15.80
N PHE A 60 20.78 4.37 -16.54
CA PHE A 60 22.16 3.97 -16.80
C PHE A 60 22.96 3.76 -15.51
N GLY A 61 22.96 4.74 -14.60
CA GLY A 61 23.72 4.66 -13.35
C GLY A 61 23.29 3.48 -12.46
N PHE A 62 22.00 3.17 -12.41
CA PHE A 62 21.50 2.03 -11.66
C PHE A 62 21.93 0.70 -12.30
N LYS A 63 21.86 0.58 -13.63
CA LYS A 63 22.35 -0.60 -14.35
C LYS A 63 23.84 -0.82 -14.15
N ASP A 64 24.63 0.23 -14.20
CA ASP A 64 26.08 0.17 -13.99
C ASP A 64 26.43 -0.26 -12.57
N PHE A 65 25.75 0.31 -11.57
CA PHE A 65 25.85 -0.12 -10.17
C PHE A 65 25.50 -1.60 -9.98
N VAL A 66 24.39 -2.07 -10.54
CA VAL A 66 24.00 -3.50 -10.41
C VAL A 66 25.00 -4.41 -11.12
N LYS A 67 25.53 -4.00 -12.27
CA LYS A 67 26.51 -4.78 -13.04
C LYS A 67 27.86 -4.87 -12.33
N SER A 68 28.27 -3.81 -11.61
CA SER A 68 29.50 -3.83 -10.81
C SER A 68 29.36 -4.74 -9.58
N LEU A 69 28.17 -4.84 -9.00
CA LEU A 69 27.87 -5.79 -7.92
C LEU A 69 27.88 -7.25 -8.40
N ASN A 70 27.20 -7.53 -9.52
CA ASN A 70 27.20 -8.86 -10.12
C ASN A 70 26.97 -8.82 -11.64
N PRO A 71 28.00 -9.09 -12.46
CA PRO A 71 27.89 -9.01 -13.92
C PRO A 71 27.02 -10.12 -14.54
N LEU A 72 26.69 -11.18 -13.79
CA LEU A 72 25.81 -12.26 -14.26
C LEU A 72 24.32 -11.88 -14.16
N PHE A 73 23.97 -10.86 -13.36
CA PHE A 73 22.60 -10.41 -13.25
C PHE A 73 22.16 -9.68 -14.50
N LYS A 74 21.15 -10.24 -15.19
CA LYS A 74 20.52 -9.60 -16.33
C LYS A 74 19.45 -8.64 -15.83
N MET A 75 19.60 -7.36 -16.15
CA MET A 75 18.62 -6.36 -15.75
C MET A 75 17.24 -6.68 -16.32
N ILE A 76 16.20 -6.64 -15.48
CA ILE A 76 14.81 -6.82 -15.94
C ILE A 76 14.32 -5.57 -16.65
N SER A 77 13.40 -5.75 -17.60
CA SER A 77 12.73 -4.64 -18.27
C SER A 77 11.65 -4.01 -17.38
N ARG A 78 11.26 -2.77 -17.69
CA ARG A 78 10.11 -2.11 -17.06
C ARG A 78 8.82 -2.93 -17.16
N ASN A 79 8.59 -3.62 -18.29
CA ASN A 79 7.41 -4.46 -18.50
C ASN A 79 7.46 -5.72 -17.61
N THR A 80 8.63 -6.34 -17.49
CA THR A 80 8.86 -7.47 -16.59
C THR A 80 8.61 -7.05 -15.14
N LEU A 81 9.22 -5.95 -14.69
CA LEU A 81 9.00 -5.38 -13.36
C LEU A 81 7.51 -5.15 -13.08
N ARG A 82 6.78 -4.51 -14.01
CA ARG A 82 5.34 -4.29 -13.87
C ARG A 82 4.56 -5.60 -13.73
N ASN A 83 4.87 -6.59 -14.56
CA ASN A 83 4.19 -7.89 -14.52
C ASN A 83 4.47 -8.64 -13.21
N ASP A 84 5.70 -8.58 -12.71
CA ASP A 84 6.09 -9.21 -11.45
C ASP A 84 5.41 -8.55 -10.25
N ILE A 85 5.32 -7.21 -10.22
CA ILE A 85 4.53 -6.47 -9.22
C ILE A 85 3.07 -6.93 -9.23
N LEU A 86 2.46 -7.04 -10.42
CA LEU A 86 1.06 -7.49 -10.55
C LEU A 86 0.88 -8.96 -10.13
N LYS A 87 1.87 -9.82 -10.40
CA LYS A 87 1.87 -11.22 -9.95
C LYS A 87 1.93 -11.30 -8.43
N MET A 88 2.82 -10.54 -7.80
CA MET A 88 2.91 -10.43 -6.34
C MET A 88 1.59 -9.92 -5.74
N TYR A 89 1.03 -8.84 -6.28
CA TYR A 89 -0.27 -8.31 -5.84
C TYR A 89 -1.39 -9.36 -5.90
N LYS A 90 -1.48 -10.13 -6.99
CA LYS A 90 -2.50 -11.20 -7.11
C LYS A 90 -2.30 -12.30 -6.06
N ALA A 91 -1.06 -12.68 -5.80
CA ALA A 91 -0.72 -13.68 -4.78
C ALA A 91 -1.07 -13.18 -3.37
N GLU A 92 -0.66 -11.95 -3.01
CA GLU A 92 -0.96 -11.32 -1.72
C GLU A 92 -2.46 -11.12 -1.52
N LYS A 93 -3.19 -10.71 -2.57
CA LYS A 93 -4.65 -10.60 -2.52
C LYS A 93 -5.32 -11.94 -2.17
N LEU A 94 -4.85 -13.04 -2.77
CA LEU A 94 -5.38 -14.37 -2.47
C LEU A 94 -5.03 -14.82 -1.05
N SER A 95 -3.81 -14.51 -0.60
CA SER A 95 -3.35 -14.75 0.77
C SER A 95 -4.23 -14.01 1.79
N LEU A 96 -4.46 -12.72 1.56
CA LEU A 96 -5.32 -11.89 2.41
C LEU A 96 -6.77 -12.39 2.41
N LYS A 97 -7.31 -12.80 1.25
CA LYS A 97 -8.64 -13.40 1.18
C LYS A 97 -8.75 -14.64 2.08
N ARG A 98 -7.79 -15.57 1.99
CA ARG A 98 -7.75 -16.77 2.83
C ARG A 98 -7.62 -16.42 4.32
N LEU A 99 -6.80 -15.42 4.65
CA LEU A 99 -6.65 -14.94 6.02
C LEU A 99 -7.98 -14.44 6.60
N LEU A 100 -8.74 -13.64 5.84
CA LEU A 100 -10.04 -13.12 6.26
C LEU A 100 -11.12 -14.21 6.30
N GLU A 101 -11.06 -15.20 5.41
CA GLU A 101 -11.96 -16.37 5.42
C GLU A 101 -11.71 -17.25 6.65
N TYR A 102 -10.45 -17.50 7.01
CA TYR A 102 -10.07 -18.28 8.19
C TYR A 102 -10.32 -17.55 9.51
N ASN A 103 -10.35 -16.22 9.48
CA ASN A 103 -10.63 -15.41 10.66
C ASN A 103 -12.09 -15.56 11.11
N ASN A 104 -12.31 -15.99 12.36
CA ASN A 104 -13.65 -16.18 12.93
C ASN A 104 -14.24 -14.90 13.56
N SER A 105 -13.44 -13.85 13.77
CA SER A 105 -13.94 -12.59 14.30
C SER A 105 -14.79 -11.85 13.27
N ARG A 106 -15.61 -10.91 13.76
CA ARG A 106 -16.20 -9.88 12.89
C ARG A 106 -15.13 -8.93 12.37
N ILE A 107 -15.41 -8.30 11.23
CA ILE A 107 -14.50 -7.41 10.53
C ILE A 107 -15.14 -6.02 10.44
N ALA A 108 -14.48 -5.02 11.01
CA ALA A 108 -14.82 -3.62 10.77
C ALA A 108 -14.09 -3.15 9.50
N VAL A 109 -14.71 -2.24 8.76
CA VAL A 109 -14.11 -1.67 7.54
C VAL A 109 -14.12 -0.15 7.66
N THR A 110 -13.01 0.48 7.33
CA THR A 110 -12.97 1.94 7.10
C THR A 110 -12.91 2.19 5.60
N THR A 111 -13.60 3.24 5.14
CA THR A 111 -13.49 3.69 3.75
C THR A 111 -13.25 5.17 3.71
N ASP A 112 -12.30 5.58 2.89
CA ASP A 112 -12.06 6.99 2.59
C ASP A 112 -12.10 7.21 1.08
N MET A 113 -12.64 8.35 0.67
CA MET A 113 -12.79 8.71 -0.73
C MET A 113 -12.33 10.15 -0.94
N TRP A 114 -11.38 10.32 -1.86
CA TRP A 114 -10.86 11.64 -2.21
C TRP A 114 -10.85 11.81 -3.71
N THR A 115 -10.84 13.07 -4.15
CA THR A 115 -10.63 13.42 -5.55
C THR A 115 -9.19 13.87 -5.72
N ALA A 116 -8.44 13.15 -6.55
CA ALA A 116 -7.07 13.51 -6.88
C ALA A 116 -7.06 14.83 -7.68
N SER A 117 -6.45 15.87 -7.12
CA SER A 117 -6.47 17.24 -7.65
C SER A 117 -5.89 17.36 -9.06
N ASN A 118 -4.81 16.62 -9.33
CA ASN A 118 -4.11 16.59 -10.60
C ASN A 118 -4.89 15.93 -11.75
N GLN A 119 -5.72 14.93 -11.45
CA GLN A 119 -6.43 14.13 -12.45
C GLN A 119 -7.94 14.37 -12.45
N LYS A 120 -8.47 15.06 -11.44
CA LYS A 120 -9.92 15.21 -11.18
C LYS A 120 -10.65 13.86 -11.13
N LYS A 121 -9.99 12.84 -10.60
CA LYS A 121 -10.51 11.46 -10.49
C LYS A 121 -10.76 11.10 -9.05
N GLY A 122 -11.92 10.49 -8.78
CA GLY A 122 -12.27 9.95 -7.47
C GLY A 122 -11.59 8.61 -7.22
N TYR A 123 -10.94 8.46 -6.08
CA TYR A 123 -10.39 7.20 -5.60
C TYR A 123 -11.00 6.87 -4.25
N MET A 124 -11.20 5.58 -4.01
CA MET A 124 -11.64 5.06 -2.72
C MET A 124 -10.61 4.04 -2.24
N VAL A 125 -10.28 4.13 -0.95
CA VAL A 125 -9.57 3.09 -0.21
C VAL A 125 -10.54 2.39 0.73
N VAL A 126 -10.39 1.08 0.84
CA VAL A 126 -11.13 0.24 1.78
C VAL A 126 -10.12 -0.55 2.60
N THR A 127 -10.20 -0.42 3.92
CA THR A 127 -9.29 -1.08 4.87
C THR A 127 -10.10 -1.92 5.84
N SER A 128 -9.73 -3.18 6.03
CA SER A 128 -10.32 -4.07 7.02
C SER A 128 -9.56 -4.00 8.34
N HIS A 129 -10.30 -4.15 9.43
CA HIS A 129 -9.83 -4.12 10.80
C HIS A 129 -10.47 -5.29 11.54
N PHE A 130 -9.68 -6.18 12.12
CA PHE A 130 -10.17 -7.37 12.80
C PHE A 130 -9.21 -7.85 13.88
N ILE A 131 -9.71 -8.66 14.82
CA ILE A 131 -8.92 -9.25 15.89
C ILE A 131 -8.59 -10.68 15.45
N ASP A 132 -7.31 -11.03 15.39
CA ASP A 132 -6.89 -12.38 15.03
C ASP A 132 -7.06 -13.38 16.20
N GLN A 133 -6.74 -14.65 15.96
CA GLN A 133 -6.85 -15.72 16.98
C GLN A 133 -5.95 -15.51 18.20
N ASN A 134 -4.91 -14.68 18.08
CA ASN A 134 -3.99 -14.33 19.15
C ASN A 134 -4.43 -13.05 19.87
N TRP A 135 -5.66 -12.58 19.65
CA TRP A 135 -6.20 -11.34 20.21
C TRP A 135 -5.44 -10.08 19.79
N VAL A 136 -4.78 -10.11 18.64
CA VAL A 136 -4.06 -8.95 18.09
C VAL A 136 -4.92 -8.25 17.06
N LEU A 137 -5.03 -6.91 17.18
CA LEU A 137 -5.67 -6.08 16.17
C LEU A 137 -4.83 -6.09 14.88
N ARG A 138 -5.44 -6.49 13.78
CA ARG A 138 -4.86 -6.49 12.43
C ARG A 138 -5.61 -5.52 11.54
N ASN A 139 -4.85 -4.80 10.72
CA ASN A 139 -5.37 -3.84 9.75
C ASN A 139 -4.79 -4.17 8.38
N HIS A 140 -5.64 -4.38 7.39
CA HIS A 140 -5.20 -4.67 6.02
C HIS A 140 -5.99 -3.85 5.01
N THR A 141 -5.27 -3.12 4.15
CA THR A 141 -5.91 -2.45 3.02
C THR A 141 -6.41 -3.50 2.03
N LEU A 142 -7.73 -3.57 1.86
CA LEU A 142 -8.36 -4.49 0.93
C LEU A 142 -8.12 -4.04 -0.51
N ARG A 143 -8.34 -2.74 -0.77
CA ARG A 143 -8.21 -2.20 -2.13
C ARG A 143 -8.16 -0.68 -2.13
N VAL A 144 -7.33 -0.14 -3.03
CA VAL A 144 -7.44 1.24 -3.53
C VAL A 144 -7.92 1.17 -4.97
N PHE A 145 -8.98 1.89 -5.32
CA PHE A 145 -9.55 1.82 -6.67
C PHE A 145 -10.19 3.12 -7.11
N PHE A 146 -10.25 3.30 -8.43
CA PHE A 146 -10.95 4.40 -9.06
C PHE A 146 -12.46 4.22 -8.94
N VAL A 147 -13.16 5.30 -8.60
CA VAL A 147 -14.62 5.38 -8.57
C VAL A 147 -15.08 6.27 -9.73
N PRO A 148 -15.81 5.71 -10.72
CA PRO A 148 -16.28 6.48 -11.87
C PRO A 148 -17.32 7.52 -11.46
N CYS A 149 -17.31 8.65 -12.17
CA CYS A 149 -18.39 9.63 -12.13
C CYS A 149 -19.66 9.01 -12.78
N PRO A 150 -20.87 9.27 -12.26
CA PRO A 150 -21.20 10.16 -11.15
C PRO A 150 -21.01 9.50 -9.78
N HIS A 151 -20.43 10.23 -8.81
CA HIS A 151 -20.23 9.81 -7.41
C HIS A 151 -21.54 9.82 -6.61
N THR A 152 -22.57 9.19 -7.15
CA THR A 152 -23.86 9.02 -6.47
C THR A 152 -23.76 7.95 -5.39
N LYS A 153 -24.63 8.04 -4.38
CA LYS A 153 -24.78 7.02 -3.33
C LYS A 153 -24.87 5.58 -3.88
N GLY A 154 -25.55 5.37 -5.01
CA GLY A 154 -25.73 4.05 -5.61
C GLY A 154 -24.46 3.52 -6.27
N VAL A 155 -23.70 4.39 -6.96
CA VAL A 155 -22.40 4.02 -7.55
C VAL A 155 -21.41 3.69 -6.44
N ILE A 156 -21.30 4.55 -5.43
CA ILE A 156 -20.37 4.34 -4.31
C ILE A 156 -20.71 3.04 -3.56
N ALA A 157 -22.00 2.83 -3.22
CA ALA A 157 -22.45 1.59 -2.58
C ALA A 157 -22.09 0.36 -3.42
N LYS A 158 -22.37 0.39 -4.72
CA LYS A 158 -22.08 -0.73 -5.64
C LYS A 158 -20.59 -1.06 -5.68
N VAL A 159 -19.72 -0.06 -5.78
CA VAL A 159 -18.28 -0.32 -5.86
C VAL A 159 -17.74 -0.81 -4.51
N LEU A 160 -18.24 -0.29 -3.38
CA LEU A 160 -17.90 -0.79 -2.05
C LEU A 160 -18.33 -2.25 -1.87
N ILE A 161 -19.57 -2.59 -2.19
CA ILE A 161 -20.06 -3.98 -2.14
C ILE A 161 -19.21 -4.89 -3.02
N ASN A 162 -18.95 -4.50 -4.27
CA ASN A 162 -18.07 -5.26 -5.16
C ASN A 162 -16.68 -5.48 -4.57
N CYS A 163 -16.16 -4.54 -3.78
CA CYS A 163 -14.91 -4.71 -3.06
C CYS A 163 -15.05 -5.76 -1.95
N LEU A 164 -16.08 -5.66 -1.12
CA LEU A 164 -16.34 -6.60 -0.02
C LEU A 164 -16.59 -8.03 -0.52
N SER A 165 -17.36 -8.18 -1.61
CA SER A 165 -17.65 -9.48 -2.24
C SER A 165 -16.42 -10.18 -2.79
N GLN A 166 -15.41 -9.43 -3.26
CA GLN A 166 -14.16 -10.05 -3.71
C GLN A 166 -13.43 -10.80 -2.59
N TYR A 167 -13.66 -10.38 -1.34
CA TYR A 167 -13.11 -10.96 -0.12
C TYR A 167 -14.12 -11.77 0.69
N CYS A 168 -15.34 -11.99 0.19
CA CYS A 168 -16.41 -12.75 0.84
C CYS A 168 -16.73 -12.27 2.27
N LEU A 169 -16.84 -10.95 2.45
CA LEU A 169 -16.97 -10.31 3.77
C LEU A 169 -18.41 -9.98 4.17
N GLU A 170 -19.38 -10.08 3.27
CA GLU A 170 -20.74 -9.57 3.44
C GLU A 170 -21.44 -10.09 4.70
N SER A 171 -21.14 -11.32 5.11
CA SER A 171 -21.68 -11.94 6.32
C SER A 171 -20.84 -11.72 7.58
N LYS A 172 -19.62 -11.19 7.45
CA LYS A 172 -18.66 -10.97 8.55
C LYS A 172 -18.51 -9.51 8.97
N ILE A 173 -19.07 -8.56 8.22
CA ILE A 173 -18.99 -7.13 8.57
C ILE A 173 -19.65 -6.86 9.93
N SER A 174 -18.94 -6.18 10.82
CA SER A 174 -19.52 -5.58 12.03
C SER A 174 -19.98 -4.15 11.78
N SER A 175 -19.12 -3.35 11.15
CA SER A 175 -19.27 -1.91 11.01
C SER A 175 -18.52 -1.38 9.80
N VAL A 176 -19.06 -0.34 9.18
CA VAL A 176 -18.44 0.45 8.12
C VAL A 176 -18.27 1.86 8.69
N VAL A 177 -17.01 2.29 8.77
CA VAL A 177 -16.61 3.61 9.26
C VAL A 177 -16.38 4.51 8.05
N VAL A 178 -17.11 5.61 7.98
CA VAL A 178 -17.06 6.60 6.89
C VAL A 178 -16.93 8.01 7.45
N ASP A 179 -16.49 8.95 6.63
CA ASP A 179 -16.49 10.37 7.02
C ASP A 179 -17.92 10.92 7.16
N ASN A 180 -18.05 12.15 7.70
CA ASN A 180 -19.35 12.75 7.99
C ASN A 180 -19.99 13.43 6.76
N CYS A 181 -19.91 12.79 5.59
CA CYS A 181 -20.48 13.31 4.35
C CYS A 181 -21.93 12.82 4.13
N THR A 182 -22.82 13.70 3.69
CA THR A 182 -24.25 13.38 3.46
C THR A 182 -24.45 12.27 2.42
N THR A 183 -23.55 12.17 1.44
CA THR A 183 -23.56 11.09 0.44
C THR A 183 -23.35 9.72 1.10
N ASN A 184 -22.53 9.64 2.14
CA ASN A 184 -22.25 8.41 2.87
C ASN A 184 -23.45 7.97 3.72
N ASP A 185 -24.17 8.90 4.35
CA ASP A 185 -25.42 8.59 5.05
C ASP A 185 -26.44 7.91 4.12
N ALA A 186 -26.55 8.42 2.90
CA ALA A 186 -27.46 7.86 1.90
C ALA A 186 -26.97 6.53 1.34
N MET A 187 -25.65 6.35 1.20
CA MET A 187 -25.03 5.09 0.80
C MET A 187 -25.23 4.00 1.86
N MET A 188 -25.06 4.31 3.15
CA MET A 188 -25.23 3.34 4.24
C MET A 188 -26.66 2.80 4.32
N LYS A 189 -27.67 3.63 4.01
CA LYS A 189 -29.06 3.17 3.87
C LYS A 189 -29.24 2.16 2.72
N VAL A 190 -28.43 2.25 1.66
CA VAL A 190 -28.43 1.27 0.57
C VAL A 190 -27.76 -0.02 1.02
N LEU A 191 -26.62 0.06 1.70
CA LEU A 191 -25.92 -1.13 2.22
C LEU A 191 -26.76 -1.94 3.21
N LEU A 192 -27.46 -1.27 4.13
CA LEU A 192 -28.36 -1.90 5.10
C LEU A 192 -29.46 -2.75 4.44
N LYS A 193 -29.90 -2.39 3.23
CA LYS A 193 -30.93 -3.14 2.49
C LYS A 193 -30.36 -4.32 1.71
N ILE A 194 -29.06 -4.32 1.46
CA ILE A 194 -28.37 -5.33 0.65
C ILE A 194 -27.82 -6.44 1.54
N PHE A 195 -27.31 -6.09 2.72
CA PHE A 195 -26.89 -7.10 3.69
C PHE A 195 -28.09 -7.78 4.34
N GLU A 196 -27.96 -9.08 4.56
CA GLU A 196 -28.96 -9.86 5.27
C GLU A 196 -29.03 -9.43 6.74
N GLU A 197 -30.21 -9.09 7.25
CA GLU A 197 -30.38 -8.63 8.63
C GLU A 197 -29.80 -9.61 9.66
N LYS A 198 -29.90 -10.92 9.39
CA LYS A 198 -29.38 -11.99 10.24
C LYS A 198 -27.86 -12.02 10.31
N SER A 199 -27.16 -11.52 9.30
CA SER A 199 -25.70 -11.46 9.31
C SER A 199 -25.20 -10.24 10.10
N LEU A 200 -26.01 -9.20 10.25
CA LEU A 200 -25.62 -7.94 10.90
C LEU A 200 -25.67 -8.02 12.43
N MET A 201 -24.68 -7.41 13.07
CA MET A 201 -24.66 -7.23 14.53
C MET A 201 -25.82 -6.33 14.97
N LEU A 202 -26.61 -6.78 15.94
CA LEU A 202 -27.78 -6.07 16.46
C LEU A 202 -28.70 -5.51 15.36
N LYS A 203 -29.00 -6.33 14.34
CA LYS A 203 -29.85 -5.95 13.19
C LYS A 203 -29.33 -4.71 12.43
N GLY A 204 -28.02 -4.48 12.46
CA GLY A 204 -27.37 -3.39 11.75
C GLY A 204 -27.24 -2.08 12.53
N SER A 205 -27.58 -2.05 13.82
CA SER A 205 -27.48 -0.81 14.63
C SER A 205 -26.06 -0.23 14.68
N PHE A 206 -25.04 -1.08 14.55
CA PHE A 206 -23.63 -0.69 14.53
C PHE A 206 -23.00 -0.71 13.13
N LEU A 207 -23.79 -0.94 12.08
CA LEU A 207 -23.24 -1.03 10.74
C LEU A 207 -22.65 0.30 10.28
N HIS A 208 -23.23 1.43 10.68
CA HIS A 208 -22.75 2.76 10.29
C HIS A 208 -22.06 3.45 11.46
N MET A 209 -20.75 3.68 11.32
CA MET A 209 -19.94 4.44 12.26
C MET A 209 -19.36 5.67 11.57
N ARG A 210 -19.34 6.81 12.26
CA ARG A 210 -18.77 8.05 11.74
C ARG A 210 -17.31 8.19 12.16
N CYS A 211 -16.49 8.78 11.31
CA CYS A 211 -15.08 9.05 11.59
C CYS A 211 -14.93 10.09 12.72
N SER A 212 -14.34 9.68 13.85
CA SER A 212 -14.11 10.56 15.01
C SER A 212 -13.19 11.73 14.69
N ALA A 213 -12.15 11.53 13.88
CA ALA A 213 -11.24 12.61 13.46
C ALA A 213 -11.97 13.68 12.64
N HIS A 214 -12.91 13.26 11.80
CA HIS A 214 -13.73 14.20 11.03
C HIS A 214 -14.70 14.98 11.96
N ILE A 215 -15.32 14.30 12.93
CA ILE A 215 -16.16 14.97 13.94
C ILE A 215 -15.34 16.01 14.72
N LEU A 216 -14.12 15.65 15.15
CA LEU A 216 -13.23 16.58 15.84
C LEU A 216 -12.89 17.79 14.96
N ASN A 217 -12.59 17.56 13.68
CA ASN A 217 -12.35 18.66 12.74
C ASN A 217 -13.57 19.58 12.64
N LEU A 218 -14.80 19.05 12.57
CA LEU A 218 -16.02 19.87 12.56
C LEU A 218 -16.16 20.72 13.83
N ILE A 219 -15.88 20.15 15.01
CA ILE A 219 -15.88 20.89 16.28
C ILE A 219 -14.86 22.03 16.23
N VAL A 220 -13.65 21.75 15.73
CA VAL A 220 -12.60 22.76 15.59
C VAL A 220 -13.02 23.85 14.60
N GLN A 221 -13.59 23.51 13.45
CA GLN A 221 -14.06 24.51 12.47
C GLN A 221 -15.10 25.45 13.09
N ILE A 222 -16.07 24.91 13.83
CA ILE A 222 -17.07 25.72 14.56
C ILE A 222 -16.38 26.63 15.58
N GLY A 223 -15.39 26.12 16.32
CA GLY A 223 -14.61 26.96 17.24
C GLY A 223 -13.83 28.07 16.54
N LEU A 224 -13.28 27.80 15.36
CA LEU A 224 -12.55 28.79 14.56
C LEU A 224 -13.45 29.89 13.97
N GLU A 225 -14.75 29.61 13.75
CA GLU A 225 -15.71 30.63 13.29
C GLU A 225 -15.81 31.81 14.26
N VAL A 226 -15.64 31.58 15.56
CA VAL A 226 -15.66 32.62 16.61
C VAL A 226 -14.54 33.66 16.38
N ILE A 227 -13.41 33.24 15.83
CA ILE A 227 -12.24 34.09 15.54
C ILE A 227 -12.02 34.29 14.03
N ALA A 228 -13.04 34.07 13.21
CA ALA A 228 -12.94 34.10 11.75
C ALA A 228 -12.32 35.41 11.23
N SER A 229 -12.64 36.55 11.85
CA SER A 229 -12.07 37.85 11.45
C SER A 229 -10.55 37.94 11.62
N GLY A 230 -10.00 37.31 12.67
CA GLY A 230 -8.56 37.20 12.88
C GLY A 230 -7.91 36.26 11.87
N ILE A 231 -8.54 35.12 11.61
CA ILE A 231 -8.08 34.13 10.63
C ILE A 231 -8.03 34.75 9.23
N GLU A 232 -9.07 35.48 8.82
CA GLU A 232 -9.13 36.14 7.50
C GLU A 232 -8.03 37.19 7.34
N LYS A 233 -7.71 37.97 8.38
CA LYS A 233 -6.57 38.90 8.35
C LYS A 233 -5.24 38.16 8.13
N VAL A 234 -4.99 37.09 8.88
CA VAL A 234 -3.77 36.27 8.72
C VAL A 234 -3.71 35.63 7.34
N ARG A 235 -4.81 35.05 6.85
CA ARG A 235 -4.92 34.51 5.48
C ARG A 235 -4.65 35.57 4.42
N GLY A 236 -5.16 36.78 4.61
CA GLY A 236 -4.89 37.93 3.74
C GLY A 236 -3.41 38.28 3.68
N CYS A 237 -2.73 38.33 4.84
CA CYS A 237 -1.28 38.53 4.90
C CYS A 237 -0.52 37.42 4.18
N VAL A 238 -0.83 36.15 4.47
CA VAL A 238 -0.16 35.00 3.81
C VAL A 238 -0.38 35.04 2.31
N SER A 239 -1.62 35.27 1.85
CA SER A 239 -1.96 35.39 0.43
C SER A 239 -1.20 36.52 -0.25
N PHE A 240 -1.10 37.69 0.40
CA PHE A 240 -0.32 38.82 -0.10
C PHE A 240 1.15 38.45 -0.32
N TRP A 241 1.80 37.84 0.68
CA TRP A 241 3.21 37.47 0.58
C TRP A 241 3.46 36.33 -0.41
N MET A 242 2.60 35.31 -0.41
CA MET A 242 2.74 34.13 -1.28
C MET A 242 2.36 34.39 -2.74
N SER A 243 1.71 35.52 -3.04
CA SER A 243 1.22 35.83 -4.39
C SER A 243 2.31 35.96 -5.45
N THR A 244 3.55 36.34 -5.08
CA THR A 244 4.65 36.46 -6.04
C THR A 244 5.99 36.05 -5.41
N PRO A 245 6.91 35.41 -6.17
CA PRO A 245 8.24 35.07 -5.68
C PRO A 245 9.01 36.27 -5.10
N LYS A 246 8.90 37.44 -5.74
CA LYS A 246 9.53 38.69 -5.27
C LYS A 246 9.06 39.13 -3.88
N ARG A 247 7.79 38.92 -3.55
CA ARG A 247 7.24 39.24 -2.22
C ARG A 247 7.73 38.24 -1.17
N ILE A 248 7.82 36.95 -1.53
CA ILE A 248 8.40 35.92 -0.67
C ILE A 248 9.87 36.24 -0.37
N GLU A 249 10.68 36.56 -1.38
CA GLU A 249 12.08 36.95 -1.18
C GLU A 249 12.20 38.16 -0.24
N LYS A 250 11.41 39.21 -0.45
CA LYS A 250 11.40 40.41 0.43
C LYS A 250 10.91 40.14 1.86
N PHE A 251 10.22 39.02 2.11
CA PHE A 251 9.74 38.68 3.45
C PHE A 251 10.82 37.95 4.27
N PHE A 252 11.65 37.14 3.61
CA PHE A 252 12.70 36.33 4.25
C PHE A 252 14.06 37.01 4.31
N TRP A 253 14.27 38.12 3.57
CA TRP A 253 15.51 38.88 3.48
C TRP A 253 15.22 40.38 3.64
#